data_AF-A0A7S3FQU6-F1
#
_entry.id   AF-A0A7S3FQU6-F1
#
_cell.length_a   1.000
_cell.length_b   1.000
_cell.length_c   1.000
_cell.angle_alpha   90.00
_cell.angle_beta   90.00
_cell.angle_gamma   90.00
#
_symmetry.space_group_name_H-M   'P 1'
#
loop_
_entity.id
_entity.type
_entity.pdbx_description
1 polymer ?
#
loop_
_entity_poly.entity_id
_entity_poly.type
_entity_poly.pdbx_seq_one_letter_code
_entity_poly.pdbx_strand_id
1 'polypeptide(L)'
;RRARRALEVVRRAVHSSSGGLREEEEEEERRRKASRTAGTSGMDRRGTSLESPRSIQRRIARCQTLSEALGLLEAHSTFLDDVHVASLYNRVSDLLRRSNRQESSAEALEHLSELVKLRLSSMNTRSLSTVANACGKLRGRDRAAADAVGVLAHVRGRANASLPDFSCVDLENVLWAHGKLGLRLHPEELDSWYTR
;
A
#
# COMPACT_ATOMS: atom_id res chain seq x y z
N ARG A 1 17.26 11.76 -8.78
CA ARG A 1 18.21 10.61 -8.60
C ARG A 1 17.63 9.54 -7.67
N ARG A 2 17.13 9.88 -6.46
CA ARG A 2 16.45 8.91 -5.57
C ARG A 2 15.18 8.31 -6.17
N ALA A 3 14.23 9.13 -6.64
CA ALA A 3 13.03 8.66 -7.35
C ALA A 3 13.33 7.65 -8.49
N ARG A 4 14.42 7.84 -9.25
CA ARG A 4 14.88 6.89 -10.29
C ARG A 4 15.37 5.53 -9.74
N ARG A 5 15.90 5.50 -8.52
CA ARG A 5 16.27 4.26 -7.82
C ARG A 5 15.05 3.57 -7.21
N ALA A 6 14.12 4.32 -6.60
CA ALA A 6 12.81 3.79 -6.20
C ALA A 6 12.11 3.12 -7.39
N LEU A 7 12.18 3.76 -8.56
CA LEU A 7 11.72 3.26 -9.84
C LEU A 7 12.33 1.91 -10.23
N GLU A 8 13.65 1.76 -10.16
CA GLU A 8 14.31 0.48 -10.45
C GLU A 8 13.92 -0.62 -9.47
N VAL A 9 13.71 -0.25 -8.21
CA VAL A 9 13.30 -1.19 -7.15
C VAL A 9 11.87 -1.68 -7.37
N VAL A 10 10.91 -0.79 -7.61
CA VAL A 10 9.52 -1.15 -7.93
C VAL A 10 9.48 -1.94 -9.25
N ARG A 11 10.24 -1.52 -10.27
CA ARG A 11 10.34 -2.24 -11.53
C ARG A 11 10.91 -3.64 -11.36
N ARG A 12 11.95 -3.83 -10.53
CA ARG A 12 12.46 -5.18 -10.21
C ARG A 12 11.42 -6.03 -9.49
N ALA A 13 10.70 -5.46 -8.52
CA ALA A 13 9.60 -6.17 -7.84
C ALA A 13 8.50 -6.59 -8.84
N VAL A 14 8.16 -5.75 -9.83
CA VAL A 14 7.22 -6.10 -10.92
C VAL A 14 7.72 -7.32 -11.73
N HIS A 15 9.01 -7.37 -12.05
CA HIS A 15 9.56 -8.44 -12.89
C HIS A 15 9.76 -9.75 -12.12
N SER A 16 10.03 -9.70 -10.80
CA SER A 16 10.18 -10.89 -9.96
C SER A 16 8.86 -11.59 -9.63
N SER A 17 7.74 -10.86 -9.48
CA SER A 17 6.43 -11.49 -9.20
C SER A 17 5.81 -12.29 -10.36
N SER A 18 6.43 -12.29 -11.55
CA SER A 18 5.93 -13.03 -12.73
C SER A 18 6.47 -14.46 -12.86
N GLY A 19 7.28 -14.94 -11.90
CA GLY A 19 7.82 -16.31 -11.94
C GLY A 19 7.88 -16.96 -10.57
N GLY A 20 7.15 -18.07 -10.39
CA GLY A 20 7.50 -19.07 -9.36
C GLY A 20 6.59 -19.21 -8.14
N LEU A 21 5.25 -19.20 -8.31
CA LEU A 21 4.27 -19.38 -7.22
C LEU A 21 4.27 -20.75 -6.50
N ARG A 22 5.25 -21.64 -6.72
CA ARG A 22 5.25 -22.99 -6.11
C ARG A 22 6.47 -23.30 -5.24
N GLU A 23 7.59 -22.60 -5.42
CA GLU A 23 8.81 -22.86 -4.63
C GLU A 23 8.88 -21.95 -3.39
N GLU A 24 8.29 -20.75 -3.44
CA GLU A 24 8.30 -19.80 -2.33
C GLU A 24 7.43 -20.25 -1.13
N GLU A 25 6.36 -21.00 -1.38
CA GLU A 25 5.44 -21.47 -0.33
C GLU A 25 6.06 -22.60 0.51
N GLU A 26 6.85 -23.49 -0.11
CA GLU A 26 7.60 -24.54 0.63
C GLU A 26 8.77 -23.96 1.44
N GLU A 27 9.41 -22.88 0.97
CA GLU A 27 10.50 -22.25 1.70
C GLU A 27 10.00 -21.42 2.90
N GLU A 28 8.83 -20.77 2.79
CA GLU A 28 8.22 -20.03 3.89
C GLU A 28 7.76 -20.98 5.02
N GLU A 29 7.25 -22.17 4.69
CA GLU A 29 6.84 -23.16 5.70
C GLU A 29 8.05 -23.75 6.45
N ARG A 30 9.18 -23.98 5.76
CA ARG A 30 10.45 -24.41 6.40
C ARG A 30 10.99 -23.34 7.35
N ARG A 31 10.87 -22.05 6.99
CA ARG A 31 11.31 -20.93 7.83
C ARG A 31 10.45 -20.76 9.09
N ARG A 32 9.14 -20.99 9.01
CA ARG A 32 8.25 -21.00 10.18
C ARG A 32 8.54 -22.14 11.17
N LYS A 33 9.01 -23.29 10.68
CA LYS A 33 9.41 -24.42 11.54
C LYS A 33 10.77 -24.19 12.22
N ALA A 34 11.70 -23.51 11.56
CA ALA A 34 13.03 -23.19 12.12
C ALA A 34 13.01 -22.11 13.22
N SER A 35 12.02 -21.20 13.23
CA SER A 35 11.97 -20.12 14.23
C SER A 35 11.38 -20.53 15.58
N ARG A 36 10.81 -21.74 15.72
CA ARG A 36 10.23 -22.24 16.99
C ARG A 36 11.26 -22.89 17.91
N THR A 37 12.48 -23.14 17.47
CA THR A 37 13.48 -23.94 18.21
C THR A 37 14.67 -23.17 18.79
N ALA A 38 14.82 -21.86 18.54
CA ALA A 38 16.00 -21.11 19.02
C ALA A 38 15.61 -19.98 19.98
N GLY A 39 15.46 -20.34 21.26
CA GLY A 39 15.43 -19.40 22.37
C GLY A 39 16.84 -19.10 22.91
N THR A 40 17.02 -17.84 23.32
CA THR A 40 18.07 -17.29 24.22
C THR A 40 19.54 -17.38 23.79
N SER A 41 20.13 -16.22 23.44
CA SER A 41 21.31 -15.67 24.11
C SER A 41 21.71 -14.33 23.46
N GLY A 42 21.98 -13.33 24.29
CA GLY A 42 22.38 -11.99 23.85
C GLY A 42 23.82 -11.95 23.34
N MET A 43 24.05 -11.20 22.26
CA MET A 43 25.38 -10.75 21.88
C MET A 43 25.26 -9.51 20.99
N ASP A 44 25.78 -8.39 21.48
CA ASP A 44 25.98 -7.15 20.72
C ASP A 44 26.83 -7.43 19.48
N ARG A 45 26.23 -7.26 18.29
CA ARG A 45 26.95 -7.12 17.03
C ARG A 45 26.25 -6.06 16.19
N ARG A 46 27.03 -5.07 15.74
CA ARG A 46 26.72 -4.17 14.62
C ARG A 46 26.58 -5.00 13.33
N GLY A 47 25.46 -5.67 13.19
CA GLY A 47 24.98 -6.33 12.01
C GLY A 47 23.55 -5.87 11.79
N THR A 48 23.18 -5.63 10.54
CA THR A 48 21.85 -5.24 10.06
C THR A 48 20.73 -5.83 10.92
N SER A 49 20.22 -5.04 11.86
CA SER A 49 19.01 -5.40 12.60
C SER A 49 17.92 -5.51 11.55
N LEU A 50 17.43 -6.73 11.31
CA LEU A 50 16.21 -6.96 10.54
C LEU A 50 15.15 -6.03 11.13
N GLU A 51 14.85 -4.93 10.42
CA GLU A 51 13.94 -3.92 10.96
C GLU A 51 12.59 -4.58 11.19
N SER A 52 12.13 -4.61 12.45
CA SER A 52 10.84 -5.20 12.76
C SER A 52 9.72 -4.45 12.01
N PRO A 53 8.62 -5.13 11.62
CA PRO A 53 7.44 -4.49 11.02
C PRO A 53 6.97 -3.25 11.79
N ARG A 54 6.95 -3.34 13.13
CA ARG A 54 6.58 -2.20 13.99
C ARG A 54 7.52 -1.00 13.86
N SER A 55 8.82 -1.24 13.63
CA SER A 55 9.80 -0.17 13.39
C SER A 55 9.50 0.55 12.07
N ILE A 56 9.29 -0.20 11.00
CA ILE A 56 8.95 0.34 9.67
C ILE A 56 7.66 1.16 9.76
N GLN A 57 6.62 0.60 10.38
CA GLN A 57 5.34 1.29 10.57
C GLN A 57 5.48 2.62 11.34
N ARG A 58 6.28 2.65 12.41
CA ARG A 58 6.57 3.91 13.15
C ARG A 58 7.30 4.93 12.28
N ARG A 59 8.23 4.49 11.43
CA ARG A 59 8.96 5.37 10.51
C ARG A 59 8.03 5.96 9.46
N ILE A 60 7.12 5.15 8.89
CA ILE A 60 6.08 5.64 7.98
C ILE A 60 5.24 6.71 8.65
N ALA A 61 4.77 6.47 9.88
CA ALA A 61 3.94 7.43 10.61
C ALA A 61 4.66 8.77 10.90
N ARG A 62 5.98 8.72 11.12
CA ARG A 62 6.81 9.90 11.43
C ARG A 62 7.32 10.63 10.21
N CYS A 63 7.24 10.03 9.02
CA CYS A 63 7.72 10.61 7.78
C CYS A 63 7.10 11.99 7.52
N GLN A 64 7.90 13.03 7.32
CA GLN A 64 7.43 14.42 7.16
C GLN A 64 7.52 14.93 5.73
N THR A 65 8.27 14.24 4.86
CA THR A 65 8.53 14.67 3.49
C THR A 65 8.33 13.54 2.49
N LEU A 66 7.99 13.87 1.25
CA LEU A 66 7.88 12.87 0.18
C LEU A 66 9.21 12.14 -0.05
N SER A 67 10.33 12.86 0.08
CA SER A 67 11.65 12.24 -0.07
C SER A 67 11.95 11.21 1.01
N GLU A 68 11.48 11.41 2.25
CA GLU A 68 11.60 10.40 3.31
C GLU A 68 10.73 9.19 3.01
N ALA A 69 9.49 9.41 2.55
CA ALA A 69 8.57 8.31 2.22
C ALA A 69 9.14 7.43 1.10
N LEU A 70 9.67 8.05 0.04
CA LEU A 70 10.35 7.34 -1.04
C LEU A 70 11.65 6.66 -0.57
N GLY A 71 12.40 7.29 0.34
CA GLY A 71 13.58 6.68 0.94
C GLY A 71 13.24 5.41 1.74
N LEU A 72 12.09 5.38 2.41
CA LEU A 72 11.59 4.17 3.09
C LEU A 72 11.21 3.09 2.09
N LEU A 73 10.54 3.45 1.00
CA LEU A 73 10.21 2.52 -0.08
C LEU A 73 11.48 1.88 -0.67
N GLU A 74 12.48 2.70 -1.01
CA GLU A 74 13.76 2.24 -1.55
C GLU A 74 14.49 1.29 -0.61
N ALA A 75 14.56 1.65 0.68
CA ALA A 75 15.30 0.88 1.68
C ALA A 75 14.64 -0.46 2.02
N HIS A 76 13.30 -0.53 1.99
CA HIS A 76 12.54 -1.64 2.57
C HIS A 76 11.61 -2.36 1.61
N SER A 77 11.58 -2.01 0.33
CA SER A 77 10.68 -2.56 -0.69
C SER A 77 10.44 -4.08 -0.61
N THR A 78 11.47 -4.88 -0.35
CA THR A 78 11.39 -6.34 -0.25
C THR A 78 10.67 -6.84 1.01
N PHE A 79 10.54 -6.01 2.04
CA PHE A 79 9.97 -6.35 3.34
C PHE A 79 8.65 -5.63 3.64
N LEU A 80 8.14 -4.83 2.69
CA LEU A 80 6.85 -4.14 2.87
C LEU A 80 5.70 -5.12 2.65
N ASP A 81 5.00 -5.45 3.73
CA ASP A 81 3.66 -6.06 3.67
C ASP A 81 2.58 -5.06 3.23
N ASP A 82 1.35 -5.55 3.11
CA ASP A 82 0.20 -4.76 2.67
C ASP A 82 -0.13 -3.59 3.60
N VAL A 83 0.03 -3.77 4.91
CA VAL A 83 -0.19 -2.73 5.92
C VAL A 83 0.81 -1.59 5.74
N HIS A 84 2.09 -1.90 5.51
CA HIS A 84 3.10 -0.89 5.25
C HIS A 84 2.83 -0.16 3.93
N VAL A 85 2.51 -0.88 2.85
CA VAL A 85 2.21 -0.28 1.54
C VAL A 85 1.00 0.65 1.64
N ALA A 86 -0.10 0.21 2.26
CA ALA A 86 -1.29 1.03 2.46
C ALA A 86 -0.99 2.27 3.32
N SER A 87 -0.25 2.09 4.41
CA SER A 87 0.13 3.18 5.32
C SER A 87 1.03 4.21 4.63
N LEU A 88 1.97 3.74 3.81
CA LEU A 88 2.88 4.60 3.05
C LEU A 88 2.12 5.40 1.97
N TYR A 89 1.23 4.73 1.24
CA TYR A 89 0.35 5.38 0.24
C TYR A 89 -0.53 6.46 0.89
N ASN A 90 -1.14 6.14 2.03
CA ASN A 90 -1.93 7.08 2.81
C ASN A 90 -1.08 8.26 3.34
N ARG A 91 0.14 7.99 3.81
CA ARG A 91 1.03 9.03 4.30
C ARG A 91 1.46 9.99 3.19
N VAL A 92 1.83 9.45 2.02
CA VAL A 92 2.16 10.26 0.85
C VAL A 92 0.97 11.11 0.44
N SER A 93 -0.25 10.55 0.44
CA SER A 93 -1.47 11.29 0.13
C SER A 93 -1.69 12.47 1.11
N ASP A 94 -1.44 12.28 2.40
CA ASP A 94 -1.50 13.37 3.40
C ASP A 94 -0.45 14.46 3.16
N LEU A 95 0.78 14.08 2.79
CA LEU A 95 1.86 15.02 2.49
C LEU A 95 1.57 15.82 1.21
N LEU A 96 1.03 15.16 0.19
CA LEU A 96 0.62 15.77 -1.08
C LEU A 96 -0.51 16.78 -0.88
N ARG A 97 -1.49 16.45 -0.04
CA ARG A 97 -2.58 17.36 0.30
C ARG A 97 -2.08 18.65 0.95
N ARG A 98 -0.98 18.60 1.71
CA ARG A 98 -0.38 19.75 2.40
C ARG A 98 0.66 20.49 1.55
N SER A 99 1.21 19.84 0.52
CA SER A 99 2.25 20.42 -0.33
C SER A 99 1.65 21.33 -1.40
N ASN A 100 2.29 22.49 -1.63
CA ASN A 100 1.97 23.36 -2.78
C ASN A 100 2.80 23.02 -4.03
N ARG A 101 3.70 22.03 -3.97
CA ARG A 101 4.57 21.62 -5.10
C ARG A 101 3.92 20.46 -5.85
N GLN A 102 3.59 20.65 -7.13
CA GLN A 102 2.68 19.79 -7.88
C GLN A 102 3.40 18.73 -8.74
N GLU A 103 4.58 19.03 -9.30
CA GLU A 103 5.24 18.15 -10.30
C GLU A 103 6.06 17.00 -9.69
N SER A 104 7.04 17.28 -8.82
CA SER A 104 7.86 16.22 -8.16
C SER A 104 7.04 15.29 -7.25
N SER A 105 5.80 15.67 -7.00
CA SER A 105 4.80 15.01 -6.18
C SER A 105 4.02 13.92 -6.94
N ALA A 106 3.87 14.09 -8.26
CA ALA A 106 3.10 13.18 -9.09
C ALA A 106 3.86 11.87 -9.37
N GLU A 107 5.14 11.95 -9.73
CA GLU A 107 5.98 10.77 -9.99
C GLU A 107 6.05 9.83 -8.78
N ALA A 108 6.21 10.40 -7.58
CA ALA A 108 6.26 9.65 -6.33
C ALA A 108 4.98 8.84 -6.08
N LEU A 109 3.82 9.42 -6.42
CA LEU A 109 2.53 8.80 -6.25
C LEU A 109 2.26 7.74 -7.33
N GLU A 110 2.66 7.99 -8.57
CA GLU A 110 2.54 7.04 -9.68
C GLU A 110 3.20 5.70 -9.30
N HIS A 111 4.42 5.74 -8.78
CA HIS A 111 5.14 4.51 -8.39
C HIS A 111 4.50 3.77 -7.22
N LEU A 112 4.01 4.51 -6.22
CA LEU A 112 3.27 3.91 -5.11
C LEU A 112 1.92 3.35 -5.57
N SER A 113 1.28 3.99 -6.56
CA SER A 113 0.05 3.50 -7.17
C SER A 113 0.28 2.18 -7.91
N GLU A 114 1.35 2.07 -8.67
CA GLU A 114 1.74 0.81 -9.33
C GLU A 114 2.06 -0.29 -8.30
N LEU A 115 2.80 0.03 -7.24
CA LEU A 115 3.05 -0.93 -6.17
C LEU A 115 1.76 -1.41 -5.50
N VAL A 116 0.84 -0.48 -5.20
CA VAL A 116 -0.47 -0.84 -4.67
C VAL A 116 -1.18 -1.78 -5.64
N LYS A 117 -1.31 -1.41 -6.93
CA LYS A 117 -1.99 -2.23 -7.95
C LYS A 117 -1.45 -3.65 -8.03
N LEU A 118 -0.12 -3.82 -7.97
CA LEU A 118 0.53 -5.14 -7.96
C LEU A 118 0.18 -5.98 -6.74
N ARG A 119 0.02 -5.35 -5.58
CA ARG A 119 -0.27 -6.06 -4.32
C ARG A 119 -1.75 -6.19 -4.02
N LEU A 120 -2.65 -5.51 -4.75
CA LEU A 120 -4.09 -5.45 -4.45
C LEU A 120 -4.76 -6.81 -4.22
N SER A 121 -4.34 -7.85 -4.95
CA SER A 121 -4.87 -9.21 -4.78
C SER A 121 -4.54 -9.82 -3.42
N SER A 122 -3.37 -9.49 -2.86
CA SER A 122 -2.89 -10.00 -1.57
C SER A 122 -3.18 -9.08 -0.38
N MET A 123 -3.69 -7.86 -0.60
CA MET A 123 -4.01 -6.94 0.49
C MET A 123 -5.26 -7.37 1.24
N ASN A 124 -5.22 -7.27 2.56
CA ASN A 124 -6.42 -7.47 3.38
C ASN A 124 -7.40 -6.29 3.24
N THR A 125 -8.65 -6.49 3.67
CA THR A 125 -9.74 -5.50 3.53
C THR A 125 -9.44 -4.18 4.25
N ARG A 126 -8.73 -4.22 5.39
CA ARG A 126 -8.31 -3.03 6.13
C ARG A 126 -7.27 -2.20 5.38
N SER A 127 -6.31 -2.86 4.75
CA SER A 127 -5.29 -2.23 3.92
C SER A 127 -5.91 -1.62 2.66
N LEU A 128 -6.84 -2.32 2.01
CA LEU A 128 -7.61 -1.82 0.86
C LEU A 128 -8.45 -0.58 1.21
N SER A 129 -9.16 -0.62 2.34
CA SER A 129 -9.91 0.50 2.92
C SER A 129 -9.02 1.73 3.19
N THR A 130 -7.81 1.50 3.71
CA THR A 130 -6.83 2.56 3.93
C THR A 130 -6.34 3.19 2.62
N VAL A 131 -6.13 2.37 1.58
CA VAL A 131 -5.80 2.84 0.22
C VAL A 131 -6.95 3.66 -0.37
N ALA A 132 -8.20 3.22 -0.21
CA ALA A 132 -9.36 3.96 -0.71
C ALA A 132 -9.47 5.34 -0.05
N ASN A 133 -9.37 5.41 1.28
CA ASN A 133 -9.33 6.68 2.01
C ASN A 133 -8.18 7.59 1.53
N ALA A 134 -7.01 7.03 1.23
CA ALA A 134 -5.91 7.80 0.66
C ALA A 134 -6.26 8.37 -0.72
N CYS A 135 -6.90 7.59 -1.60
CA CYS A 135 -7.36 8.05 -2.91
C CYS A 135 -8.31 9.25 -2.81
N GLY A 136 -9.29 9.21 -1.89
CA GLY A 136 -10.23 10.32 -1.69
C GLY A 136 -9.57 11.64 -1.23
N LYS A 137 -8.38 11.57 -0.62
CA LYS A 137 -7.61 12.76 -0.19
C LYS A 137 -6.91 13.49 -1.36
N LEU A 138 -6.77 12.82 -2.51
CA LEU A 138 -6.00 13.32 -3.66
C LEU A 138 -6.83 14.17 -4.65
N ARG A 139 -8.11 14.42 -4.33
CA ARG A 139 -9.00 15.29 -5.11
C ARG A 139 -8.38 16.68 -5.36
N GLY A 140 -8.54 17.21 -6.57
CA GLY A 140 -8.11 18.57 -6.94
C GLY A 140 -6.64 18.68 -7.34
N ARG A 141 -5.99 17.54 -7.58
CA ARG A 141 -4.61 17.44 -8.09
C ARG A 141 -4.65 16.64 -9.40
N ASP A 142 -4.87 17.28 -10.54
CA ASP A 142 -5.26 16.64 -11.80
C ASP A 142 -4.57 15.29 -12.11
N ARG A 143 -3.23 15.23 -12.09
CA ARG A 143 -2.50 13.96 -12.32
C ARG A 143 -2.67 12.94 -11.20
N ALA A 144 -2.49 13.36 -9.95
CA ALA A 144 -2.63 12.48 -8.78
C ALA A 144 -4.07 11.97 -8.60
N ALA A 145 -5.05 12.76 -9.01
CA ALA A 145 -6.45 12.38 -9.00
C ALA A 145 -6.74 11.31 -10.06
N ALA A 146 -6.16 11.40 -11.26
CA ALA A 146 -6.32 10.38 -12.30
C ALA A 146 -5.78 9.00 -11.84
N ASP A 147 -4.58 8.97 -11.26
CA ASP A 147 -4.02 7.73 -10.71
C ASP A 147 -4.87 7.17 -9.56
N ALA A 148 -5.33 8.04 -8.65
CA ALA A 148 -6.20 7.66 -7.54
C ALA A 148 -7.54 7.06 -8.02
N VAL A 149 -8.11 7.57 -9.12
CA VAL A 149 -9.32 7.00 -9.75
C VAL A 149 -9.04 5.57 -10.21
N GLY A 150 -7.91 5.33 -10.89
CA GLY A 150 -7.52 3.99 -11.34
C GLY A 150 -7.33 3.01 -10.18
N VAL A 151 -6.60 3.42 -9.14
CA VAL A 151 -6.41 2.59 -7.94
C VAL A 151 -7.75 2.29 -7.26
N LEU A 152 -8.61 3.30 -7.09
CA LEU A 152 -9.91 3.14 -6.45
C LEU A 152 -10.84 2.20 -7.24
N ALA A 153 -10.79 2.22 -8.58
CA ALA A 153 -11.53 1.28 -9.42
C ALA A 153 -11.13 -0.18 -9.14
N HIS A 154 -9.84 -0.45 -8.96
CA HIS A 154 -9.39 -1.80 -8.59
C HIS A 154 -9.79 -2.18 -7.16
N VAL A 155 -9.74 -1.24 -6.20
CA VAL A 155 -10.23 -1.47 -4.83
C VAL A 155 -11.73 -1.78 -4.84
N ARG A 156 -12.54 -1.06 -5.61
CA ARG A 156 -13.96 -1.36 -5.82
C ARG A 156 -14.16 -2.77 -6.38
N GLY A 157 -13.39 -3.17 -7.38
CA GLY A 157 -13.44 -4.53 -7.93
C GLY A 157 -13.16 -5.59 -6.85
N ARG A 158 -12.18 -5.37 -5.97
CA ARG A 158 -11.91 -6.25 -4.82
C ARG A 158 -13.06 -6.25 -3.82
N ALA A 159 -13.61 -5.09 -3.48
CA ALA A 159 -14.75 -4.98 -2.57
C ALA A 159 -15.98 -5.75 -3.09
N ASN A 160 -16.27 -5.66 -4.40
CA ASN A 160 -17.36 -6.43 -5.01
C ASN A 160 -17.09 -7.94 -5.00
N ALA A 161 -15.84 -8.36 -5.21
CA ALA A 161 -15.47 -9.78 -5.26
C ALA A 161 -15.44 -10.47 -3.89
N SER A 162 -15.21 -9.71 -2.81
CA SER A 162 -15.07 -10.24 -1.44
C SER A 162 -15.86 -9.39 -0.43
N LEU A 163 -17.09 -9.03 -0.79
CA LEU A 163 -17.94 -8.11 -0.03
C LEU A 163 -18.19 -8.53 1.44
N PRO A 164 -18.39 -9.82 1.77
CA PRO A 164 -18.57 -10.27 3.16
C PRO A 164 -17.37 -10.02 4.07
N ASP A 165 -16.16 -9.89 3.51
CA ASP A 165 -14.92 -9.74 4.28
C ASP A 165 -14.66 -8.28 4.69
N PHE A 166 -15.36 -7.31 4.10
CA PHE A 166 -15.22 -5.91 4.43
C PHE A 166 -16.03 -5.58 5.68
N SER A 167 -15.49 -4.80 6.63
CA SER A 167 -16.33 -4.23 7.70
C SER A 167 -17.16 -3.04 7.18
N CYS A 168 -18.13 -2.56 7.97
CA CYS A 168 -18.88 -1.33 7.63
C CYS A 168 -17.97 -0.12 7.49
N VAL A 169 -16.99 0.00 8.38
CA VAL A 169 -15.98 1.07 8.34
C VAL A 169 -15.12 0.97 7.08
N ASP A 170 -14.84 -0.25 6.61
CA ASP A 170 -14.03 -0.43 5.41
C ASP A 170 -14.79 -0.01 4.15
N LEU A 171 -16.07 -0.38 4.02
CA LEU A 171 -16.89 0.10 2.90
C LEU A 171 -17.15 1.60 2.99
N GLU A 172 -17.34 2.17 4.18
CA GLU A 172 -17.52 3.61 4.36
C GLU A 172 -16.34 4.39 3.76
N ASN A 173 -15.10 3.93 3.98
CA ASN A 173 -13.92 4.56 3.37
C ASN A 173 -13.92 4.46 1.84
N VAL A 174 -14.37 3.34 1.29
CA VAL A 174 -14.49 3.16 -0.18
C VAL A 174 -15.57 4.08 -0.74
N LEU A 175 -16.74 4.17 -0.10
CA LEU A 175 -17.85 5.06 -0.49
C LEU A 175 -17.44 6.53 -0.40
N TRP A 176 -16.81 6.93 0.70
CA TRP A 176 -16.32 8.28 0.90
C TRP A 176 -15.32 8.69 -0.19
N ALA A 177 -14.40 7.78 -0.57
CA ALA A 177 -13.44 8.03 -1.63
C ALA A 177 -14.10 8.26 -3.00
N HIS A 178 -15.11 7.46 -3.34
CA HIS A 178 -15.91 7.66 -4.56
C HIS A 178 -16.58 9.05 -4.55
N GLY A 179 -17.25 9.40 -3.45
CA GLY A 179 -17.89 10.71 -3.29
C GLY A 179 -16.89 11.87 -3.40
N LYS A 180 -15.70 11.75 -2.82
CA LYS A 180 -14.64 12.78 -2.92
C LYS A 180 -14.12 12.95 -4.33
N LEU A 181 -13.95 11.87 -5.08
CA LEU A 181 -13.47 11.93 -6.46
C LEU A 181 -14.59 12.21 -7.48
N GLY A 182 -15.84 12.37 -7.03
CA GLY A 182 -16.99 12.60 -7.91
C GLY A 182 -17.36 11.38 -8.75
N LEU A 183 -16.95 10.19 -8.32
CA LEU A 183 -17.24 8.93 -8.98
C LEU A 183 -18.57 8.38 -8.45
N ARG A 184 -19.48 8.03 -9.36
CA ARG A 184 -20.76 7.42 -9.00
C ARG A 184 -20.64 5.91 -9.04
N LEU A 185 -21.14 5.27 -7.99
CA LEU A 185 -21.38 3.82 -7.95
C LEU A 185 -22.75 3.52 -8.56
N HIS A 186 -22.90 2.31 -9.11
CA HIS A 186 -24.19 1.88 -9.61
C HIS A 186 -25.15 1.65 -8.42
N PRO A 187 -26.46 1.97 -8.54
CA PRO A 187 -27.42 1.73 -7.46
C PRO A 187 -27.40 0.29 -6.94
N GLU A 188 -27.33 -0.70 -7.84
CA GLU A 188 -27.30 -2.13 -7.46
C GLU A 188 -26.06 -2.50 -6.62
N GLU A 189 -24.92 -1.84 -6.86
CA GLU A 189 -23.72 -2.05 -6.05
C GLU A 189 -23.91 -1.45 -4.66
N LEU A 190 -24.48 -0.25 -4.58
CA LEU A 190 -24.79 0.40 -3.30
C LEU A 190 -25.77 -0.44 -2.48
N ASP A 191 -26.81 -0.96 -3.12
CA ASP A 191 -27.79 -1.84 -2.50
C ASP A 191 -27.09 -3.08 -1.93
N SER A 192 -26.28 -3.76 -2.76
CA SER A 192 -25.52 -4.94 -2.34
C SER A 192 -24.61 -4.65 -1.15
N TRP A 193 -23.92 -3.51 -1.15
CA TRP A 193 -23.02 -3.09 -0.08
C TRP A 193 -23.75 -2.77 1.23
N TYR A 194 -25.00 -2.33 1.14
CA TYR A 194 -25.85 -1.98 2.27
C TYR A 194 -26.58 -3.20 2.87
N THR A 195 -26.95 -4.18 2.05
CA THR A 195 -27.79 -5.33 2.46
C THR A 195 -27.01 -6.58 2.84
N ARG A 196 -25.68 -6.53 2.78
CA ARG A 196 -24.78 -7.65 3.11
C ARG A 196 -24.90 -8.15 4.54
#